data_AF-A0A928FL30-F1
#
_entry.id   AF-A0A928FL30-F1
#
_cell.length_a   1.000
_cell.length_b   1.000
_cell.length_c   1.000
_cell.angle_alpha   90.00
_cell.angle_beta   90.00
_cell.angle_gamma   90.00
#
_symmetry.space_group_name_H-M   'P 1'
#
loop_
_entity.id
_entity.type
_entity.pdbx_description
1 polymer ?
#
loop_
_entity_poly.entity_id
_entity_poly.type
_entity_poly.pdbx_seq_one_letter_code
_entity_poly.pdbx_strand_id
1 'polypeptide(L)'
;MKKSRKYKLMTAWNVFCIVVILGFFVFSMVIGGSAGLGYQENGRYFVANHGQIIEVTRTVWRISRIWEIAFFVFTPIMPLGAFCISKIEEE
;
A
#
# COMPACT_ATOMS: atom_id res chain seq x y z
N MET A 1 -2.78 -33.75 1.05
CA MET A 1 -3.40 -33.08 -0.11
C MET A 1 -2.46 -32.03 -0.69
N LYS A 2 -2.16 -32.09 -2.00
CA LYS A 2 -1.28 -31.11 -2.67
C LYS A 2 -2.13 -29.90 -3.05
N LYS A 3 -1.86 -28.72 -2.48
CA LYS A 3 -2.63 -27.50 -2.78
C LYS A 3 -2.56 -27.17 -4.28
N SER A 4 -3.70 -26.78 -4.85
CA SER A 4 -3.84 -26.49 -6.29
C SER A 4 -2.95 -25.30 -6.71
N ARG A 5 -2.61 -25.21 -8.01
CA ARG A 5 -1.83 -24.08 -8.54
C ARG A 5 -2.57 -22.75 -8.32
N LYS A 6 -3.90 -22.73 -8.47
CA LYS A 6 -4.75 -21.55 -8.26
C LYS A 6 -4.66 -21.06 -6.81
N TYR A 7 -4.73 -21.98 -5.84
CA TYR A 7 -4.58 -21.65 -4.42
C TYR A 7 -3.26 -20.90 -4.16
N LYS A 8 -2.13 -21.47 -4.61
CA LYS A 8 -0.80 -20.87 -4.38
C LYS A 8 -0.69 -19.48 -4.99
N LEU A 9 -1.25 -19.27 -6.19
CA LEU A 9 -1.26 -17.97 -6.85
C LEU A 9 -2.07 -16.94 -6.07
N MET A 10 -3.28 -17.30 -5.62
CA MET A 10 -4.13 -16.39 -4.83
C MET A 10 -3.51 -16.08 -3.46
N THR A 11 -2.87 -17.06 -2.82
CA THR A 11 -2.11 -16.82 -1.58
C THR A 11 -0.95 -15.85 -1.82
N ALA A 12 -0.17 -16.05 -2.87
CA ALA A 12 0.94 -15.15 -3.21
C ALA A 12 0.44 -13.73 -3.50
N TRP A 13 -0.68 -13.59 -4.21
CA TRP A 13 -1.35 -12.31 -4.45
C TRP A 13 -1.74 -11.60 -3.16
N ASN A 14 -2.41 -12.30 -2.23
CA ASN A 14 -2.79 -11.71 -0.94
C ASN A 14 -1.57 -11.31 -0.10
N VAL A 15 -0.53 -12.13 -0.07
CA VAL A 15 0.73 -11.79 0.61
C VAL A 15 1.34 -10.52 0.00
N PHE A 16 1.34 -10.40 -1.33
CA PHE A 16 1.80 -9.18 -2.00
C PHE A 16 0.97 -7.95 -1.61
N CYS A 17 -0.36 -8.05 -1.61
CA CYS A 17 -1.23 -6.95 -1.14
C CYS A 17 -0.93 -6.52 0.30
N ILE A 18 -0.72 -7.49 1.20
CA ILE A 18 -0.35 -7.22 2.60
C ILE A 18 0.98 -6.47 2.68
N VAL A 19 2.00 -6.92 1.93
CA VAL A 19 3.30 -6.23 1.87
C VAL A 19 3.14 -4.80 1.36
N VAL A 20 2.28 -4.58 0.36
CA VAL A 20 2.03 -3.24 -0.18
C VAL A 20 1.39 -2.33 0.88
N ILE A 21 0.36 -2.83 1.57
CA ILE A 21 -0.35 -2.08 2.62
C ILE A 21 0.60 -1.72 3.77
N LEU A 22 1.37 -2.71 4.25
CA LEU A 22 2.35 -2.48 5.31
C LEU A 22 3.47 -1.53 4.87
N GLY A 23 3.92 -1.65 3.62
CA GLY A 23 4.94 -0.78 3.05
C GLY A 23 4.52 0.69 3.04
N PHE A 24 3.25 0.99 2.74
CA PHE A 24 2.71 2.34 2.87
C PHE A 24 2.80 2.87 4.31
N PHE A 25 2.36 2.10 5.31
CA PHE A 25 2.42 2.54 6.71
C PHE A 25 3.85 2.73 7.20
N VAL A 26 4.74 1.76 6.95
CA VAL A 26 6.15 1.85 7.34
C VAL A 26 6.81 3.06 6.69
N PHE A 27 6.62 3.26 5.39
CA PHE A 27 7.21 4.40 4.69
C PHE A 27 6.68 5.74 5.23
N SER A 28 5.36 5.84 5.44
CA SER A 28 4.70 7.03 6.00
C SER A 28 5.22 7.35 7.41
N MET A 29 5.39 6.34 8.27
CA MET A 29 5.95 6.52 9.62
C MET A 29 7.40 7.02 9.58
N VAL A 30 8.23 6.48 8.69
CA VAL A 30 9.66 6.86 8.58
C VAL A 30 9.83 8.31 8.11
N ILE A 31 9.01 8.77 7.18
CA ILE A 31 9.09 10.16 6.67
C ILE A 31 8.20 11.14 7.43
N GLY A 32 7.43 10.64 8.40
CA GLY A 32 6.51 11.39 9.26
C GLY A 32 5.22 11.85 8.57
N GLY A 33 4.83 11.23 7.46
CA GLY A 33 3.50 11.37 6.87
C GLY A 33 3.36 10.89 5.44
N SER A 34 2.21 11.18 4.81
CA SER A 34 1.94 10.84 3.42
C SER A 34 1.87 12.05 2.52
N ALA A 35 2.20 11.86 1.24
CA ALA A 35 2.11 12.88 0.22
C ALA A 35 0.67 13.24 -0.18
N GLY A 36 -0.34 12.39 0.07
CA GLY A 36 -1.75 12.74 -0.19
C GLY A 36 -2.43 13.53 0.90
N LEU A 37 -1.86 13.54 2.10
CA LEU A 37 -2.21 14.53 3.13
C LEU A 37 -1.35 15.79 3.04
N GLY A 38 -0.21 15.70 2.37
CA GLY A 38 0.71 16.81 2.15
C GLY A 38 0.38 17.66 0.91
N TYR A 39 1.33 18.49 0.51
CA TYR A 39 1.18 19.42 -0.62
C TYR A 39 2.52 19.75 -1.27
N GLN A 40 2.45 20.48 -2.39
CA GLN A 40 3.61 21.04 -3.08
C GLN A 40 3.45 22.55 -3.15
N GLU A 41 4.52 23.29 -2.86
CA GLU A 41 4.49 24.75 -2.91
C GLU A 41 5.86 25.29 -3.33
N ASN A 42 5.89 26.15 -4.36
CA ASN A 42 7.11 26.81 -4.83
C ASN A 42 8.30 25.86 -5.07
N GLY A 43 8.05 24.66 -5.62
CA GLY A 43 9.08 23.65 -5.89
C GLY A 43 9.54 22.85 -4.66
N ARG A 44 8.93 23.10 -3.50
CA ARG A 44 9.14 22.34 -2.26
C ARG A 44 8.02 21.31 -2.09
N TYR A 45 8.33 20.24 -1.37
CA TYR A 45 7.48 19.07 -1.27
C TYR A 45 7.26 18.73 0.20
N PHE A 46 6.00 18.58 0.58
CA PHE A 46 5.62 18.38 1.97
C PHE A 46 4.79 17.10 2.09
N VAL A 47 5.06 16.33 3.14
CA VAL A 47 4.19 15.25 3.61
C VAL A 47 3.51 15.70 4.90
N ALA A 48 2.33 15.15 5.18
CA ALA A 48 1.63 15.48 6.41
C ALA A 48 1.03 14.26 7.09
N ASN A 49 0.91 14.36 8.42
CA ASN A 49 0.19 13.40 9.24
C ASN A 49 -0.30 14.07 10.52
N HIS A 50 -1.60 13.95 10.84
CA HIS A 50 -2.20 14.47 12.08
C HIS A 50 -1.75 15.89 12.49
N GLY A 51 -1.64 16.81 11.54
CA GLY A 51 -1.26 18.21 11.78
C GLY A 51 0.26 18.49 11.80
N GLN A 52 1.10 17.46 11.70
CA GLN A 52 2.53 17.63 11.44
C GLN A 52 2.79 17.71 9.94
N ILE A 53 3.58 18.70 9.53
CA ILE A 53 4.01 18.91 8.14
C ILE A 53 5.52 18.82 8.11
N ILE A 54 6.05 17.95 7.25
CA ILE A 54 7.49 17.73 7.10
C ILE A 54 7.86 17.97 5.64
N GLU A 55 8.86 18.83 5.43
CA GLU A 55 9.45 19.01 4.12
C GLU A 55 10.34 17.81 3.77
N VAL A 56 10.19 17.31 2.55
CA VAL A 56 10.96 16.20 2.00
C VAL A 56 11.48 16.56 0.61
N THR A 57 12.40 15.74 0.10
CA THR A 57 12.84 15.88 -1.28
C THR A 57 11.74 15.49 -2.27
N ARG A 58 11.82 16.01 -3.50
CA ARG A 58 10.93 15.61 -4.62
C ARG A 58 10.83 14.10 -4.80
N THR A 59 11.96 13.40 -4.67
CA THR A 59 12.02 11.94 -4.86
C THR A 59 11.25 11.23 -3.75
N VAL A 60 11.44 11.61 -2.49
CA VAL A 60 10.72 11.03 -1.35
C VAL A 60 9.22 11.27 -1.49
N TRP A 61 8.82 12.48 -1.88
CA TRP A 61 7.42 12.82 -2.10
C TRP A 61 6.78 11.95 -3.19
N ARG A 62 7.48 11.76 -4.33
CA ARG A 62 7.02 10.88 -5.41
C ARG A 62 6.87 9.42 -4.97
N ILE A 63 7.84 8.90 -4.21
CA ILE A 63 7.75 7.53 -3.67
C ILE A 63 6.58 7.42 -2.70
N SER A 64 6.36 8.42 -1.84
CA SER A 64 5.21 8.48 -0.94
C SER A 64 3.88 8.45 -1.70
N ARG A 65 3.76 9.20 -2.81
CA ARG A 65 2.58 9.13 -3.69
C ARG A 65 2.37 7.76 -4.31
N ILE A 66 3.44 7.09 -4.75
CA ILE A 66 3.34 5.73 -5.31
C ILE A 66 2.81 4.76 -4.26
N TRP A 67 3.37 4.81 -3.05
CA TRP A 67 2.88 4.00 -1.92
C TRP A 67 1.41 4.25 -1.62
N GLU A 68 0.99 5.51 -1.63
CA GLU A 68 -0.38 5.87 -1.34
C GLU A 68 -1.36 5.40 -2.42
N ILE A 69 -1.03 5.61 -3.71
CA ILE A 69 -1.84 5.09 -4.81
C ILE A 69 -1.95 3.56 -4.70
N ALA A 70 -0.83 2.88 -4.44
CA ALA A 70 -0.81 1.45 -4.25
C ALA A 70 -1.70 1.03 -3.06
N PHE A 71 -1.59 1.71 -1.92
CA PHE A 71 -2.45 1.45 -0.76
C PHE A 71 -3.94 1.56 -1.12
N PHE A 72 -4.37 2.65 -1.78
CA PHE A 72 -5.77 2.83 -2.14
C PHE A 72 -6.28 1.84 -3.19
N VAL A 73 -5.41 1.32 -4.06
CA VAL A 73 -5.75 0.30 -5.06
C VAL A 73 -5.80 -1.10 -4.44
N PHE A 74 -4.77 -1.50 -3.69
CA PHE A 74 -4.62 -2.87 -3.21
C PHE A 74 -5.47 -3.18 -1.98
N THR A 75 -5.80 -2.18 -1.15
CA THR A 75 -6.68 -2.36 0.01
C THR A 75 -8.07 -2.91 -0.36
N PRO A 76 -8.83 -2.35 -1.32
CA PRO A 76 -10.13 -2.91 -1.71
C PRO A 76 -10.02 -4.22 -2.50
N ILE A 77 -8.89 -4.49 -3.18
CA ILE A 77 -8.72 -5.71 -3.98
C ILE A 77 -8.33 -6.92 -3.13
N MET A 78 -7.62 -6.71 -2.01
CA MET A 78 -7.18 -7.80 -1.13
C MET A 78 -8.34 -8.69 -0.62
N PRO A 79 -9.49 -8.16 -0.15
CA PRO A 79 -10.63 -9.00 0.25
C PRO A 79 -11.15 -9.91 -0.88
N LEU A 80 -11.09 -9.48 -2.14
CA LEU A 80 -11.49 -10.31 -3.28
C LEU A 80 -10.57 -11.52 -3.45
N GLY A 81 -9.26 -11.32 -3.30
CA GLY A 81 -8.29 -12.42 -3.30
C GLY A 81 -8.54 -13.41 -2.17
N ALA A 82 -8.86 -12.93 -0.97
CA ALA A 82 -9.22 -13.78 0.17
C ALA A 82 -10.52 -14.58 -0.09
N PHE A 83 -11.54 -13.93 -0.66
CA PHE A 83 -12.79 -14.58 -1.06
C PHE A 83 -12.58 -15.67 -2.12
N CYS A 84 -11.71 -15.42 -3.12
CA CYS A 84 -11.38 -16.44 -4.11
C CYS A 84 -10.71 -17.67 -3.48
N ILE A 85 -9.89 -17.50 -2.43
CA ILE A 85 -9.29 -18.62 -1.70
C ILE A 85 -10.37 -19.45 -0.99
N SER A 86 -11.33 -18.81 -0.32
CA SER A 86 -12.39 -19.54 0.39
C SER A 86 -13.22 -20.40 -0.56
N LYS A 87 -13.47 -19.92 -1.79
CA LYS A 87 -14.15 -20.71 -2.83
C LYS A 87 -13.35 -21.88 -3.37
N ILE A 88 -12.02 -21.79 -3.38
CA ILE A 88 -11.15 -22.92 -3.77
C ILE A 88 -11.07 -23.98 -2.65
N GLU A 89 -11.26 -23.60 -1.38
CA GLU A 89 -11.27 -24.55 -0.26
C GLU A 89 -12.60 -25.31 -0.12
N GLU A 90 -13.69 -24.77 -0.67
CA GLU A 90 -15.01 -25.42 -0.75
C GLU A 90 -15.08 -26.49 -1.87
N GLU A 91 -14.15 -26.49 -2.84
CA GLU A 91 -14.04 -27.42 -3.99
C GLU A 91 -13.13 -28.63 -3.70
#